data_AF-A0A2Z6QCQ0-F1
#
_entry.id   AF-A0A2Z6QCQ0-F1
#
_cell.length_a   1.000
_cell.length_b   1.000
_cell.length_c   1.000
_cell.angle_alpha   90.00
_cell.angle_beta   90.00
_cell.angle_gamma   90.00
#
_symmetry.space_group_name_H-M   'P 1'
#
loop_
_entity.id
_entity.type
_entity.pdbx_description
1 polymer ?
#
loop_
_entity_poly.entity_id
_entity_poly.type
_entity_poly.pdbx_seq_one_letter_code
_entity_poly.pdbx_strand_id
1 'polypeptide(L)'
;MQRLKISFQFWYERNSNNLSHTSLMGPDKLKVLRELDLTAIFQSRTRAMQIHALWDQFHDLYYLIQDRPTTEVIFQCEVQAWLDSFLAPSIGHPNKSGFVREVYRIQDITPYMHVLVNHVSEFIGVHRAFGLTAFSCSAVEKKNHMQICLYFQNTLKDGGYENSRKSAILEILEHENWQLYFSLNDTPNFF
;
A
#
# COMPACT_ATOMS: atom_id res chain seq x y z
N MET A 1 -17.23 -1.94 3.93
CA MET A 1 -16.65 -1.82 2.57
C MET A 1 -17.60 -1.17 1.56
N GLN A 2 -18.82 -1.67 1.35
CA GLN A 2 -19.79 -1.08 0.41
C GLN A 2 -20.05 0.43 0.65
N ARG A 3 -20.19 0.85 1.92
CA ARG A 3 -20.35 2.28 2.28
C ARG A 3 -19.19 3.16 1.80
N LEU A 4 -17.97 2.62 1.80
CA LEU A 4 -16.77 3.30 1.30
C LEU A 4 -16.60 3.16 -0.22
N LYS A 5 -17.51 2.45 -0.92
CA LYS A 5 -17.41 2.14 -2.35
C LYS A 5 -16.10 1.41 -2.71
N ILE A 6 -15.63 0.54 -1.82
CA ILE A 6 -14.40 -0.26 -2.01
C ILE A 6 -14.78 -1.68 -2.43
N SER A 7 -14.16 -2.18 -3.50
CA SER A 7 -14.35 -3.55 -4.01
C SER A 7 -13.50 -4.56 -3.23
N PHE A 8 -13.82 -4.72 -1.93
CA PHE A 8 -13.14 -5.66 -1.04
C PHE A 8 -14.14 -6.59 -0.38
N GLN A 9 -13.96 -7.89 -0.56
CA GLN A 9 -14.90 -8.93 -0.12
C GLN A 9 -14.17 -10.10 0.51
N PHE A 10 -14.85 -10.76 1.45
CA PHE A 10 -14.42 -12.00 2.08
C PHE A 10 -15.37 -13.14 1.71
N TRP A 11 -14.87 -14.35 1.54
CA TRP A 11 -15.68 -15.55 1.36
C TRP A 11 -14.99 -16.77 1.98
N TYR A 12 -15.78 -17.77 2.38
CA TYR A 12 -15.24 -19.06 2.78
C TYR A 12 -14.98 -19.92 1.54
N GLU A 13 -13.83 -20.58 1.50
CA GLU A 13 -13.57 -21.56 0.46
C GLU A 13 -14.47 -22.79 0.62
N ARG A 14 -14.92 -23.35 -0.51
CA ARG A 14 -15.87 -24.49 -0.46
C ARG A 14 -15.27 -25.74 0.18
N ASN A 15 -13.95 -25.90 0.14
CA ASN A 15 -13.25 -27.13 0.49
C ASN A 15 -12.30 -26.98 1.68
N SER A 16 -12.12 -25.76 2.17
CA SER A 16 -11.34 -25.45 3.35
C SER A 16 -12.15 -24.42 4.12
N ASN A 17 -12.32 -24.56 5.44
CA ASN A 17 -12.94 -23.51 6.26
C ASN A 17 -12.06 -22.23 6.33
N ASN A 18 -11.17 -22.03 5.35
CA ASN A 18 -10.32 -20.87 5.23
C ASN A 18 -11.14 -19.70 4.67
N LEU A 19 -10.85 -18.52 5.20
CA LEU A 19 -11.43 -17.27 4.76
C LEU A 19 -10.50 -16.67 3.69
N SER A 20 -11.02 -16.57 2.47
CA SER A 20 -10.36 -15.93 1.34
C SER A 20 -10.90 -14.52 1.13
N HIS A 21 -10.11 -13.67 0.46
CA HIS A 21 -10.42 -12.26 0.27
C HIS A 21 -9.88 -11.73 -1.06
N THR A 22 -10.48 -10.66 -1.57
CA THR A 22 -9.94 -9.94 -2.73
C THR A 22 -8.78 -9.03 -2.31
N SER A 23 -7.90 -8.68 -3.25
CA SER A 23 -6.82 -7.73 -2.97
C SER A 23 -7.36 -6.32 -2.68
N LEU A 24 -6.82 -5.66 -1.66
CA LEU A 24 -7.09 -4.25 -1.38
C LEU A 24 -6.04 -3.39 -2.11
N MET A 25 -6.50 -2.53 -3.01
CA MET A 25 -5.62 -1.71 -3.86
C MET A 25 -5.09 -0.48 -3.10
N GLY A 26 -3.99 0.12 -3.58
CA GLY A 26 -3.33 1.27 -2.93
C GLY A 26 -4.28 2.40 -2.52
N PRO A 27 -5.09 2.95 -3.45
CA PRO A 27 -6.07 4.00 -3.11
C PRO A 27 -7.12 3.54 -2.10
N ASP A 28 -7.57 2.29 -2.20
CA ASP A 28 -8.55 1.72 -1.28
C ASP A 28 -7.97 1.56 0.13
N LYS A 29 -6.69 1.20 0.27
CA LYS A 29 -6.00 1.14 1.57
C LYS A 29 -6.03 2.50 2.27
N LEU A 30 -5.72 3.58 1.55
CA LEU A 30 -5.76 4.94 2.09
C LEU A 30 -7.19 5.35 2.49
N LYS A 31 -8.17 4.96 1.69
CA LYS A 31 -9.57 5.23 1.99
C LYS A 31 -10.04 4.50 3.24
N VAL A 32 -9.65 3.24 3.41
CA VAL A 32 -9.91 2.48 4.65
C VAL A 32 -9.26 3.17 5.85
N LEU A 33 -8.00 3.58 5.72
CA LEU A 33 -7.26 4.21 6.81
C LEU A 33 -7.94 5.48 7.33
N ARG A 34 -8.53 6.29 6.44
CA ARG A 34 -9.15 7.58 6.80
C ARG A 34 -10.65 7.52 7.10
N GLU A 35 -11.39 6.72 6.33
CA GLU A 35 -12.86 6.83 6.29
C GLU A 35 -13.58 5.66 6.98
N LEU A 36 -12.86 4.63 7.41
CA LEU A 36 -13.49 3.49 8.06
C LEU A 36 -14.02 3.85 9.45
N ASP A 37 -15.34 3.82 9.60
CA ASP A 37 -15.99 4.00 10.90
C ASP A 37 -15.76 2.78 11.81
N LEU A 38 -14.74 2.89 12.66
CA LEU A 38 -14.39 1.87 13.66
C LEU A 38 -15.45 1.75 14.77
N THR A 39 -16.26 2.78 15.00
CA THR A 39 -17.31 2.74 16.04
C THR A 39 -18.46 1.82 15.65
N ALA A 40 -18.66 1.60 14.34
CA ALA A 40 -19.61 0.62 13.83
C ALA A 40 -19.08 -0.83 13.92
N ILE A 41 -17.77 -1.03 14.16
CA ILE A 41 -17.12 -2.35 14.17
C ILE A 41 -16.86 -2.82 15.60
N PHE A 42 -16.32 -1.94 16.45
CA PHE A 42 -15.97 -2.30 17.82
C PHE A 42 -17.13 -2.02 18.78
N GLN A 43 -17.42 -3.00 19.65
CA GLN A 43 -18.40 -2.84 20.72
C GLN A 43 -18.00 -1.75 21.74
N SER A 44 -16.70 -1.57 21.96
CA SER A 44 -16.17 -0.55 22.86
C SER A 44 -15.83 0.72 22.11
N ARG A 45 -16.53 1.82 22.44
CA ARG A 45 -16.26 3.15 21.87
C ARG A 45 -14.85 3.63 22.19
N THR A 46 -14.39 3.42 23.42
CA THR A 46 -13.02 3.76 23.82
C THR A 46 -12.00 3.02 22.96
N ARG A 47 -12.21 1.72 22.72
CA ARG A 47 -11.33 0.92 21.85
C ARG A 47 -11.31 1.45 20.42
N ALA A 48 -12.48 1.76 19.86
CA ALA A 48 -12.58 2.32 18.52
C ALA A 48 -11.78 3.63 18.42
N MET A 49 -11.92 4.53 19.40
CA MET A 49 -11.21 5.80 19.44
C MET A 49 -9.68 5.63 19.56
N GLN A 50 -9.21 4.67 20.36
CA GLN A 50 -7.77 4.39 20.47
C GLN A 50 -7.16 3.89 19.15
N ILE A 51 -7.84 2.97 18.47
CA ILE A 51 -7.38 2.45 17.18
C ILE A 51 -7.42 3.57 16.13
N HIS A 52 -8.48 4.38 16.14
CA HIS A 52 -8.61 5.52 15.23
C HIS A 52 -7.45 6.51 15.41
N ALA A 53 -7.14 6.91 16.64
CA ALA A 53 -6.04 7.83 16.92
C ALA A 53 -4.68 7.27 16.44
N LEU A 54 -4.46 5.96 16.62
CA LEU A 54 -3.25 5.31 16.11
C LEU A 54 -3.20 5.26 14.57
N TRP A 55 -4.36 5.06 13.93
CA TRP A 55 -4.47 5.09 12.47
C TRP A 55 -4.27 6.50 11.91
N ASP A 56 -4.74 7.53 12.60
CA ASP A 56 -4.51 8.94 12.25
C ASP A 56 -3.02 9.28 12.32
N GLN A 57 -2.33 8.90 13.41
CA GLN A 57 -0.88 9.08 13.52
C GLN A 57 -0.12 8.35 12.40
N PHE A 58 -0.52 7.11 12.07
CA PHE A 58 0.08 6.37 10.96
C PHE A 58 -0.17 7.05 9.61
N HIS A 59 -1.35 7.64 9.45
CA HIS A 59 -1.72 8.40 8.26
C HIS A 59 -0.87 9.67 8.10
N ASP A 60 -0.57 10.36 9.19
CA ASP A 60 0.32 11.51 9.19
C ASP A 60 1.74 11.12 8.79
N LEU A 61 2.26 9.99 9.31
CA LEU A 61 3.55 9.43 8.88
C LEU A 61 3.59 9.13 7.38
N TYR A 62 2.49 8.63 6.81
CA TYR A 62 2.39 8.34 5.37
C TYR A 62 2.54 9.60 4.50
N TYR A 63 2.09 10.77 4.97
CA TYR A 63 2.33 12.02 4.25
C TYR A 63 3.71 12.59 4.54
N LEU A 64 4.18 12.46 5.79
CA LEU A 64 5.48 12.95 6.22
C LEU A 64 6.61 12.32 5.40
N ILE A 65 6.52 11.01 5.09
CA ILE A 65 7.51 10.30 4.27
C ILE A 65 7.56 10.77 2.80
N GLN A 66 6.47 11.36 2.31
CA GLN A 66 6.36 11.87 0.92
C GLN A 66 6.71 13.34 0.81
N ASP A 67 6.70 14.06 1.92
CA ASP A 67 6.88 15.49 1.95
C ASP A 67 8.37 15.86 1.86
N ARG A 68 8.73 16.70 0.88
CA ARG A 68 10.12 17.11 0.62
C ARG A 68 10.82 17.86 1.79
N PRO A 69 10.16 18.74 2.55
CA PRO A 69 10.80 19.44 3.65
C PRO A 69 11.01 18.55 4.89
N THR A 70 10.41 17.36 4.97
CA THR A 70 10.64 16.41 6.07
C THR A 70 12.12 16.14 6.23
N THR A 71 12.60 16.26 7.47
CA THR A 71 13.97 15.90 7.84
C THR A 71 13.97 14.55 8.56
N GLU A 72 15.13 13.88 8.55
CA GLU A 72 15.35 12.64 9.30
C GLU A 72 14.93 12.77 10.78
N VAL A 73 15.23 13.92 11.41
CA VAL A 73 14.92 14.18 12.82
C VAL A 73 13.41 14.29 13.05
N ILE A 74 12.72 15.07 12.20
CA ILE A 74 11.26 15.22 12.30
C ILE A 74 10.59 13.85 12.13
N PHE A 75 10.99 13.09 11.10
CA PHE A 75 10.42 11.77 10.86
C PHE A 75 10.70 10.80 12.01
N GLN A 76 11.93 10.79 12.55
CA GLN A 76 12.31 9.94 13.68
C GLN A 76 11.48 10.24 14.93
N CYS A 77 11.23 11.51 15.24
CA CYS A 77 10.40 11.89 16.38
C CYS A 77 8.96 11.39 16.23
N GLU A 78 8.33 11.64 15.07
CA GLU A 78 6.95 11.24 14.82
C GLU A 78 6.77 9.72 14.78
N VAL A 79 7.70 8.99 14.14
CA VAL A 79 7.60 7.53 14.04
C VAL A 79 7.82 6.84 15.39
N GLN A 80 8.67 7.42 16.26
CA GLN A 80 8.86 6.93 17.62
C GLN A 80 7.61 7.19 18.48
N ALA A 81 7.02 8.38 18.39
CA ALA A 81 5.77 8.71 19.10
C ALA A 81 4.61 7.78 18.69
N TRP A 82 4.54 7.44 17.40
CA TRP A 82 3.61 6.45 16.89
C TRP A 82 3.88 5.05 17.45
N LEU A 83 5.15 4.61 17.49
CA LEU A 83 5.51 3.30 18.06
C LEU A 83 5.17 3.22 19.55
N ASP A 84 5.42 4.29 20.31
CA ASP A 84 5.09 4.38 21.72
C ASP A 84 3.56 4.27 21.93
N SER A 85 2.78 4.90 21.04
CA SER A 85 1.32 4.77 21.02
C SER A 85 0.85 3.36 20.63
N PHE A 86 1.56 2.69 19.70
CA PHE A 86 1.28 1.32 19.29
C PHE A 86 1.50 0.32 20.44
N LEU A 87 2.57 0.52 21.21
CA LEU A 87 3.00 -0.34 22.33
C LEU A 87 2.47 0.13 23.70
N ALA A 88 1.56 1.11 23.72
CA ALA A 88 1.05 1.68 24.95
C ALA A 88 0.47 0.57 25.86
N PRO A 89 0.97 0.42 27.10
CA PRO A 89 0.56 -0.65 27.98
C PRO A 89 -0.89 -0.47 28.42
N SER A 90 -1.52 -1.57 28.81
CA SER A 90 -2.86 -1.53 29.39
C SER A 90 -2.87 -0.72 30.70
N ILE A 91 -3.92 0.06 30.91
CA ILE A 91 -4.12 0.88 32.10
C ILE A 91 -5.16 0.22 33.00
N GLY A 92 -4.84 0.07 34.28
CA GLY A 92 -5.72 -0.53 35.29
C GLY A 92 -5.73 -2.05 35.29
N HIS A 93 -6.68 -2.64 36.03
CA HIS A 93 -6.82 -4.10 36.15
C HIS A 93 -8.03 -4.62 35.37
N PRO A 94 -7.95 -5.76 34.66
CA PRO A 94 -9.02 -6.28 33.79
C PRO A 94 -10.41 -6.39 34.42
N ASN A 95 -10.46 -6.56 35.74
CA ASN A 95 -11.70 -6.76 36.50
C ASN A 95 -12.16 -5.50 37.27
N LYS A 96 -11.56 -4.33 37.01
CA LYS A 96 -11.94 -3.06 37.64
C LYS A 96 -12.56 -2.10 36.62
N SER A 97 -13.48 -1.25 37.08
CA SER A 97 -13.95 -0.13 36.27
C SER A 97 -12.77 0.77 35.90
N GLY A 98 -12.67 1.14 34.62
CA GLY A 98 -11.57 1.94 34.09
C GLY A 98 -10.41 1.15 33.48
N PHE A 99 -10.52 -0.18 33.32
CA PHE A 99 -9.54 -0.94 32.54
C PHE A 99 -9.53 -0.51 31.07
N VAL A 100 -8.34 -0.12 30.59
CA VAL A 100 -8.09 0.16 29.18
C VAL A 100 -7.05 -0.84 28.69
N ARG A 101 -7.43 -1.70 27.77
CA ARG A 101 -6.53 -2.69 27.20
C ARG A 101 -5.53 -2.02 26.24
N GLU A 102 -4.32 -2.55 26.20
CA GLU A 102 -3.30 -2.22 25.18
C GLU A 102 -3.86 -2.38 23.76
N VAL A 103 -3.35 -1.59 22.82
CA VAL A 103 -3.85 -1.63 21.44
C VAL A 103 -3.27 -2.82 20.68
N TYR A 104 -1.95 -2.95 20.71
CA TYR A 104 -1.19 -4.03 20.08
C TYR A 104 -0.03 -4.45 20.97
N ARG A 105 0.54 -5.62 20.68
CA ARG A 105 1.69 -6.18 21.38
C ARG A 105 2.95 -6.02 20.56
N ILE A 106 4.08 -6.16 21.23
CA ILE A 106 5.39 -6.22 20.55
C ILE A 106 5.48 -7.36 19.52
N GLN A 107 4.71 -8.43 19.72
CA GLN A 107 4.60 -9.59 18.83
C GLN A 107 3.88 -9.26 17.51
N ASP A 108 3.08 -8.19 17.50
CA ASP A 108 2.31 -7.74 16.34
C ASP A 108 3.14 -6.82 15.41
N ILE A 109 4.40 -6.53 15.77
CA ILE A 109 5.31 -5.75 14.93
C ILE A 109 5.69 -6.57 13.70
N THR A 110 5.32 -6.05 12.53
CA THR A 110 5.68 -6.66 11.24
C THR A 110 7.07 -6.21 10.78
N PRO A 111 7.71 -6.94 9.84
CA PRO A 111 8.98 -6.52 9.25
C PRO A 111 8.93 -5.10 8.64
N TYR A 112 7.81 -4.72 8.03
CA TYR A 112 7.64 -3.36 7.48
C TYR A 112 7.59 -2.29 8.55
N MET A 113 7.00 -2.56 9.71
CA MET A 113 7.01 -1.63 10.84
C MET A 113 8.41 -1.48 11.42
N HIS A 114 9.18 -2.58 11.52
CA HIS A 114 10.57 -2.50 11.92
C HIS A 114 11.39 -1.60 10.97
N VAL A 115 11.22 -1.78 9.66
CA VAL A 115 11.89 -0.94 8.66
C VAL A 115 11.46 0.53 8.78
N LEU A 116 10.16 0.78 8.94
CA LEU A 116 9.60 2.12 9.09
C LEU A 116 10.23 2.88 10.27
N VAL A 117 10.33 2.24 11.42
CA VAL A 117 10.83 2.86 12.66
C VAL A 117 12.34 3.05 12.65
N ASN A 118 13.08 2.05 12.16
CA ASN A 118 14.54 1.98 12.37
C ASN A 118 15.36 2.50 11.18
N HIS A 119 14.83 2.44 9.96
CA HIS A 119 15.64 2.66 8.75
C HIS A 119 15.14 3.81 7.88
N VAL A 120 13.86 4.17 7.95
CA VAL A 120 13.31 5.21 7.04
C VAL A 120 13.84 6.61 7.34
N SER A 121 14.06 6.96 8.60
CA SER A 121 14.62 8.27 8.98
C SER A 121 16.03 8.47 8.40
N GLU A 122 16.91 7.49 8.57
CA GLU A 122 18.24 7.47 7.97
C GLU A 122 18.15 7.54 6.44
N PHE A 123 17.24 6.78 5.84
CA PHE A 123 17.03 6.79 4.39
C PHE A 123 16.61 8.18 3.88
N ILE A 124 15.73 8.88 4.59
CA ILE A 124 15.34 10.27 4.29
C ILE A 124 16.56 11.19 4.33
N GLY A 125 17.43 11.02 5.34
CA GLY A 125 18.67 11.77 5.49
C GLY A 125 19.62 11.60 4.32
N VAL A 126 19.96 10.34 4.01
CA VAL A 126 20.91 9.98 2.94
C VAL A 126 20.39 10.36 1.56
N HIS A 127 19.09 10.19 1.29
CA HIS A 127 18.51 10.36 -0.03
C HIS A 127 17.64 11.61 -0.18
N ARG A 128 17.83 12.61 0.69
CA ARG A 128 17.04 13.85 0.71
C ARG A 128 16.93 14.55 -0.65
N ALA A 129 17.99 14.52 -1.45
CA ALA A 129 18.01 15.15 -2.78
C ALA A 129 17.01 14.54 -3.77
N PHE A 130 16.78 13.23 -3.68
CA PHE A 130 15.88 12.49 -4.59
C PHE A 130 14.48 12.31 -4.00
N GLY A 131 14.40 12.20 -2.66
CA GLY A 131 13.17 11.85 -1.95
C GLY A 131 12.84 10.36 -2.07
N LEU A 132 12.04 9.86 -1.13
CA LEU A 132 11.70 8.42 -1.08
C LEU A 132 10.91 7.94 -2.31
N THR A 133 10.10 8.82 -2.90
CA THR A 133 9.25 8.49 -4.05
C THR A 133 10.06 8.09 -5.29
N ALA A 134 11.31 8.56 -5.41
CA ALA A 134 12.21 8.17 -6.49
C ALA A 134 12.60 6.69 -6.45
N PHE A 135 12.53 6.06 -5.27
CA PHE A 135 12.83 4.64 -5.06
C PHE A 135 11.58 3.76 -5.06
N SER A 136 10.42 4.32 -5.35
CA SER A 136 9.16 3.57 -5.41
C SER A 136 9.11 2.64 -6.62
N CYS A 137 8.62 1.42 -6.39
CA CYS A 137 8.33 0.46 -7.45
C CYS A 137 7.04 0.77 -8.22
N SER A 138 6.29 1.84 -7.88
CA SER A 138 5.02 2.16 -8.54
C SER A 138 5.13 2.32 -10.06
N ALA A 139 6.25 2.84 -10.56
CA ALA A 139 6.48 2.96 -12.00
C ALA A 139 6.64 1.57 -12.67
N VAL A 140 7.33 0.64 -12.00
CA VAL A 140 7.51 -0.73 -12.48
C VAL A 140 6.18 -1.50 -12.44
N GLU A 141 5.41 -1.36 -11.36
CA GLU A 141 4.07 -1.95 -11.25
C GLU A 141 3.12 -1.43 -12.33
N LYS A 142 3.15 -0.11 -12.59
CA LYS A 142 2.38 0.51 -13.67
C LYS A 142 2.81 -0.03 -15.04
N LYS A 143 4.12 -0.18 -15.29
CA LYS A 143 4.64 -0.77 -16.53
C LYS A 143 4.15 -2.21 -16.70
N ASN A 144 4.22 -3.01 -15.65
CA ASN A 144 3.71 -4.39 -15.67
C ASN A 144 2.19 -4.41 -15.99
N HIS A 145 1.41 -3.52 -15.37
CA HIS A 145 -0.03 -3.41 -15.66
C HIS A 145 -0.29 -3.03 -17.13
N MET A 146 0.44 -2.04 -17.67
CA MET A 146 0.32 -1.64 -19.07
C MET A 146 0.67 -2.79 -20.03
N GLN A 147 1.74 -3.53 -19.75
CA GLN A 147 2.13 -4.69 -20.54
C GLN A 147 1.04 -5.78 -20.50
N ILE A 148 0.45 -6.05 -19.33
CA ILE A 148 -0.67 -7.00 -19.22
C ILE A 148 -1.87 -6.55 -20.06
N CYS A 149 -2.29 -5.28 -19.95
CA CYS A 149 -3.42 -4.77 -20.71
C CYS A 149 -3.18 -4.74 -22.22
N LEU A 150 -2.00 -4.28 -22.66
CA LEU A 150 -1.69 -4.17 -24.09
C LEU A 150 -1.43 -5.53 -24.74
N TYR A 151 -0.72 -6.44 -24.07
CA TYR A 151 -0.23 -7.67 -24.68
C TYR A 151 -1.06 -8.92 -24.36
N PHE A 152 -1.77 -8.97 -23.23
CA PHE A 152 -2.57 -10.16 -22.89
C PHE A 152 -4.07 -9.95 -23.08
N GLN A 153 -4.55 -8.70 -23.04
CA GLN A 153 -5.98 -8.40 -23.24
C GLN A 153 -6.33 -7.95 -24.67
N ASN A 154 -5.41 -7.31 -25.41
CA ASN A 154 -5.67 -6.85 -26.78
C ASN A 154 -5.22 -7.84 -27.87
N THR A 155 -4.06 -8.50 -27.73
CA THR A 155 -3.46 -9.34 -28.80
C THR A 155 -3.88 -10.80 -28.80
N LEU A 156 -4.60 -11.28 -27.77
CA LEU A 156 -5.08 -12.67 -27.69
C LEU A 156 -6.58 -12.84 -28.03
N LYS A 157 -7.29 -11.77 -28.40
CA LYS A 157 -8.71 -11.90 -28.80
C LYS A 157 -8.90 -12.79 -30.03
N ASP A 158 -7.87 -12.91 -30.88
CA ASP A 158 -7.91 -13.71 -32.10
C ASP A 158 -7.05 -15.00 -32.02
N GLY A 159 -6.69 -15.43 -30.80
CA GLY A 159 -6.13 -16.77 -30.59
C GLY A 159 -4.67 -16.97 -31.03
N GLY A 160 -3.90 -15.90 -31.22
CA GLY A 160 -2.47 -15.97 -31.58
C GLY A 160 -2.23 -16.54 -32.99
N TYR A 161 -1.25 -16.01 -33.70
CA TYR A 161 -0.87 -16.59 -34.98
C TYR A 161 -0.04 -17.86 -34.71
N GLU A 162 -0.56 -19.05 -35.04
CA GLU A 162 0.11 -20.36 -34.84
C GLU A 162 1.54 -20.42 -35.40
N ASN A 163 1.88 -19.53 -36.35
CA ASN A 163 3.19 -19.46 -37.00
C ASN A 163 4.15 -18.42 -36.38
N SER A 164 3.75 -17.66 -35.36
CA SER A 164 4.65 -16.74 -34.66
C SER A 164 5.51 -17.50 -33.64
N ARG A 165 6.71 -17.91 -34.05
CA ARG A 165 7.72 -18.52 -33.14
C ARG A 165 8.35 -17.53 -32.16
N LYS A 166 7.79 -16.33 -32.03
CA LYS A 166 8.42 -15.23 -31.33
C LYS A 166 7.93 -15.20 -29.89
N SER A 167 8.86 -15.10 -28.94
CA SER A 167 8.49 -15.02 -27.53
C SER A 167 7.78 -13.70 -27.25
N ALA A 168 6.81 -13.71 -26.32
CA ALA A 168 6.11 -12.51 -25.85
C ALA A 168 7.06 -11.36 -25.45
N ILE A 169 8.22 -11.69 -24.86
CA ILE A 169 9.23 -10.69 -24.48
C ILE A 169 9.73 -9.90 -25.69
N LEU A 170 10.07 -10.58 -26.78
CA LEU A 170 10.56 -9.93 -28.01
C LEU A 170 9.47 -9.12 -28.70
N GLU A 171 8.20 -9.52 -28.60
CA GLU A 171 7.07 -8.76 -29.12
C GLU A 171 6.82 -7.47 -28.33
N ILE A 172 6.88 -7.56 -26.99
CA ILE A 172 6.81 -6.40 -26.10
C ILE A 172 7.96 -5.44 -26.39
N LEU A 173 9.20 -5.94 -26.52
CA LEU A 173 10.37 -5.11 -26.80
C LEU A 173 10.29 -4.40 -28.16
N GLU A 174 9.82 -5.06 -29.21
CA GLU A 174 9.63 -4.42 -30.51
C GLU A 174 8.53 -3.35 -30.47
N HIS A 175 7.41 -3.64 -29.81
CA HIS A 175 6.36 -2.65 -29.62
C HIS A 175 6.85 -1.41 -28.86
N GLU A 176 7.58 -1.61 -27.76
CA GLU A 176 8.19 -0.50 -26.99
C GLU A 176 9.19 0.30 -27.86
N ASN A 177 10.02 -0.37 -28.66
CA ASN A 177 10.97 0.28 -29.56
C ASN A 177 10.27 1.11 -30.65
N TRP A 178 9.15 0.63 -31.20
CA TRP A 178 8.36 1.40 -32.17
C TRP A 178 7.75 2.64 -31.53
N GLN A 179 7.15 2.52 -30.34
CA GLN A 179 6.62 3.67 -29.61
C GLN A 179 7.70 4.73 -29.36
N LEU A 180 8.91 4.31 -28.97
CA LEU A 180 10.05 5.21 -28.80
C LEU A 180 10.45 5.88 -30.10
N TYR A 181 10.52 5.13 -31.21
CA TYR A 181 10.83 5.69 -32.53
C TYR A 181 9.81 6.76 -32.93
N PHE A 182 8.51 6.48 -32.82
CA PHE A 182 7.47 7.43 -33.17
C PHE A 182 7.56 8.70 -32.32
N SER A 183 7.76 8.54 -31.01
CA SER A 183 7.90 9.66 -30.07
C SER A 183 9.14 10.50 -30.30
N LEU A 184 10.27 9.91 -30.71
CA LEU A 184 11.53 10.64 -30.93
C LEU A 184 11.55 11.36 -32.29
N ASN A 185 10.80 10.86 -33.27
CA ASN A 185 10.80 11.38 -34.64
C ASN A 185 9.55 12.20 -34.97
N ASP A 186 8.71 12.57 -33.98
CA ASP A 186 7.42 13.27 -34.15
C ASP A 186 6.57 12.66 -35.28
N THR A 187 6.63 11.35 -35.43
CA THR A 187 5.90 10.63 -36.48
C THR A 187 4.58 10.14 -35.88
N PRO A 188 3.43 10.38 -36.54
CA PRO A 188 2.15 9.99 -35.97
C PRO A 188 2.08 8.47 -35.83
N ASN A 189 1.70 8.01 -34.63
CA ASN A 189 1.45 6.61 -34.39
C ASN A 189 -0.01 6.28 -34.73
N PHE A 190 -0.23 5.37 -35.68
CA PHE A 190 -1.56 4.96 -36.16
C PHE A 190 -1.97 3.56 -35.68
N PHE A 191 -1.22 2.97 -34.74
CA PHE A 191 -1.50 1.66 -34.15
C PHE A 191 -2.28 1.75 -32.84
#